data_AF-A0A967IE36-F1
#
_entry.id   AF-A0A967IE36-F1
#
_cell.length_a   1.000
_cell.length_b   1.000
_cell.length_c   1.000
_cell.angle_alpha   90.00
_cell.angle_beta   90.00
_cell.angle_gamma   90.00
#
_symmetry.space_group_name_H-M   'P 1'
#
loop_
_entity.id
_entity.type
_entity.pdbx_description
1 polymer ?
#
loop_
_entity_poly.entity_id
_entity_poly.type
_entity_poly.pdbx_seq_one_letter_code
_entity_poly.pdbx_strand_id
1 'polypeptide(L)' 'PPKQHEEIAAKIAGSQLVIVPGAGHMIQLEAPDAVNAAITDWLARPTD' A
#
# COMPACT_ATOMS: atom_id res chain seq x y z
N PRO A 1 -3.13 -8.16 -9.45
CA PRO A 1 -2.40 -7.18 -10.31
C PRO A 1 -2.89 -5.75 -10.02
N PRO A 2 -2.10 -4.68 -10.27
CA PRO A 2 -2.36 -3.32 -9.75
C PRO A 2 -3.77 -2.78 -9.97
N LYS A 3 -4.33 -2.95 -11.18
CA LYS A 3 -5.70 -2.50 -11.53
C LYS A 3 -6.79 -3.00 -10.56
N GLN A 4 -6.70 -4.24 -10.11
CA GLN A 4 -7.67 -4.79 -9.15
C GLN A 4 -7.60 -4.06 -7.80
N HIS A 5 -6.41 -3.66 -7.36
CA HIS A 5 -6.23 -2.92 -6.11
C HIS A 5 -6.67 -1.45 -6.25
N GLU A 6 -6.48 -0.84 -7.43
CA GLU A 6 -7.04 0.49 -7.76
C GLU A 6 -8.57 0.49 -7.65
N GLU A 7 -9.24 -0.52 -8.21
CA GLU A 7 -10.69 -0.69 -8.12
C GLU A 7 -11.19 -0.91 -6.69
N ILE A 8 -10.42 -1.58 -5.85
CA ILE A 8 -10.73 -1.76 -4.42
C ILE A 8 -10.58 -0.43 -3.68
N ALA A 9 -9.46 0.27 -3.85
CA ALA A 9 -9.20 1.55 -3.18
C ALA A 9 -10.25 2.61 -3.52
N ALA A 10 -10.69 2.66 -4.79
CA ALA A 10 -11.75 3.56 -5.24
C ALA A 10 -13.11 3.33 -4.53
N LYS A 11 -13.33 2.15 -3.94
CA LYS A 11 -14.58 1.79 -3.25
C LYS A 11 -14.52 1.95 -1.73
N ILE A 12 -13.34 2.18 -1.15
CA ILE A 12 -13.15 2.27 0.30
C ILE A 12 -12.76 3.70 0.66
N ALA A 13 -13.70 4.45 1.23
CA ALA A 13 -13.45 5.81 1.70
C ALA A 13 -12.33 5.84 2.75
N GLY A 14 -11.41 6.80 2.63
CA GLY A 14 -10.25 6.95 3.53
C GLY A 14 -9.13 5.91 3.34
N SER A 15 -9.27 4.99 2.38
CA SER A 15 -8.19 4.05 2.02
C SER A 15 -7.10 4.75 1.20
N GLN A 16 -5.91 4.14 1.20
CA GLN A 16 -4.76 4.57 0.41
C GLN A 16 -4.18 3.35 -0.31
N LEU A 17 -3.85 3.53 -1.59
CA LEU A 17 -3.11 2.55 -2.38
C LEU A 17 -1.69 3.04 -2.62
N VAL A 18 -0.70 2.20 -2.30
CA VAL A 18 0.71 2.44 -2.58
C VAL A 18 1.18 1.40 -3.58
N ILE A 19 1.70 1.85 -4.73
CA ILE A 19 2.27 0.99 -5.77
C ILE A 19 3.79 1.10 -5.72
N VAL A 20 4.49 -0.04 -5.62
CA VAL A 20 5.95 -0.11 -5.66
C VAL A 20 6.39 -0.60 -7.03
N PRO A 21 6.94 0.27 -7.91
CA PRO A 21 7.34 -0.13 -9.25
C PRO A 21 8.41 -1.24 -9.21
N GLY A 22 8.22 -2.28 -10.01
CA GLY A 22 9.17 -3.40 -10.13
C GLY A 22 9.06 -4.49 -9.06
N ALA A 23 8.25 -4.30 -8.02
CA ALA A 23 7.94 -5.38 -7.08
C ALA A 23 6.84 -6.31 -7.63
N GLY A 24 7.00 -7.61 -7.37
CA GLY A 24 6.12 -8.70 -7.73
C GLY A 24 5.23 -9.15 -6.56
N HIS A 25 4.97 -10.45 -6.50
CA HIS A 25 4.00 -11.03 -5.56
C HIS A 25 4.51 -11.05 -4.11
N MET A 26 5.81 -11.25 -3.92
CA MET A 26 6.44 -11.37 -2.60
C MET A 26 7.04 -10.03 -2.16
N ILE A 27 6.25 -8.96 -2.24
CA ILE A 27 6.68 -7.58 -2.04
C ILE A 27 7.36 -7.34 -0.68
N GLN A 28 6.99 -8.09 0.36
CA GLN A 28 7.62 -8.00 1.69
C GLN A 28 9.08 -8.47 1.67
N LEU A 29 9.44 -9.39 0.76
CA LEU A 29 10.82 -9.84 0.54
C LEU A 29 11.54 -8.96 -0.47
N GLU A 30 10.86 -8.54 -1.53
CA GLU A 30 11.45 -7.83 -2.68
C GLU A 30 11.69 -6.34 -2.40
N ALA A 31 10.83 -5.70 -1.61
CA ALA A 31 10.89 -4.28 -1.28
C ALA A 31 10.52 -4.00 0.20
N PRO A 32 11.23 -4.61 1.17
CA PRO A 32 10.89 -4.52 2.59
C PRO A 32 10.83 -3.07 3.10
N ASP A 33 11.75 -2.21 2.66
CA ASP A 33 11.80 -0.81 3.09
C ASP A 33 10.57 -0.03 2.63
N ALA A 34 10.11 -0.25 1.39
CA ALA A 34 8.92 0.41 0.87
C ALA A 34 7.65 -0.04 1.61
N VAL A 35 7.55 -1.33 1.95
CA VAL A 35 6.44 -1.88 2.75
C VAL A 35 6.45 -1.29 4.15
N ASN A 36 7.61 -1.29 4.81
CA ASN A 36 7.74 -0.76 6.17
C ASN A 36 7.41 0.74 6.24
N ALA A 37 7.85 1.52 5.25
CA ALA A 37 7.52 2.95 5.15
C ALA A 37 6.00 3.15 5.02
N ALA A 38 5.34 2.45 4.10
CA ALA A 38 3.90 2.59 3.89
C ALA A 38 3.07 2.24 5.15
N ILE A 39 3.48 1.20 5.88
CA ILE A 39 2.82 0.82 7.15
C ILE A 39 3.08 1.88 8.23
N THR A 40 4.31 2.38 8.33
CA THR A 40 4.67 3.42 9.32
C THR A 40 3.89 4.71 9.07
N ASP A 41 3.80 5.15 7.81
CA ASP A 41 3.02 6.32 7.41
C ASP A 41 1.54 6.13 7.75
N TRP A 42 1.00 4.92 7.53
CA TRP A 42 -0.38 4.59 7.88
C TRP A 42 -0.63 4.67 9.39
N LEU A 43 0.28 4.13 10.21
CA LEU A 43 0.20 4.16 11.68
C LEU A 43 0.30 5.57 12.26
N ALA A 44 1.02 6.48 11.59
CA ALA A 44 1.18 7.86 12.03
C ALA A 44 -0.06 8.73 11.78
N ARG A 45 -1.06 8.23 11.04
CA ARG A 45 -2.28 9.01 10.75
C ARG A 45 -3.11 9.19 12.04
N PRO A 46 -3.70 10.38 12.25
CA PRO A 46 -4.61 10.61 13.37
C PRO A 46 -5.76 9.61 13.35
N THR A 47 -6.13 9.11 14.53
CA THR A 47 -7.41 8.43 14.72
C THR A 47 -8.43 9.51 15.07
N ASP A 48 -9.38 9.75 14.18
CA ASP A 48 -10.56 10.58 14.49
C ASP A 48 -11.37 10.01 15.66
#